data_AF-A0A7S2IWH3-F1
#
_entry.id   AF-A0A7S2IWH3-F1
#
_cell.length_a   1.000
_cell.length_b   1.000
_cell.length_c   1.000
_cell.angle_alpha   90.00
_cell.angle_beta   90.00
_cell.angle_gamma   90.00
#
_symmetry.space_group_name_H-M   'P 1'
#
loop_
_entity.id
_entity.type
_entity.pdbx_description
1 polymer ?
#
loop_
_entity_poly.entity_id
_entity_poly.type
_entity_poly.pdbx_seq_one_letter_code
_entity_poly.pdbx_strand_id
1 'polypeptide(L)'
;GRSPQGRDTAGRASSLWSTRAMKFGKILRSTVDARMPQWREFMVDYKALKQELNQRAANSGAQPEDLTAAFTALLDEHVAKANDFYMDRIEEGVIILHALSQHVERLLAGTLRIEHRTACQKSLVSVHFQLLLLQHYVALNFTAVTKILKKFEKKLYIPLRNEYIAAIIELPFYRCEALGELVEESERQFRVLEGLGSTPPPPLPPLPGALQASSADSQLAAAAQQQPPPPPAHQHQHQH
;
A
#
# COMPACT_ATOMS: atom_id res chain seq x y z
N GLY A 1 -8.33 73.70 5.78
CA GLY A 1 -8.96 72.76 4.85
C GLY A 1 -8.05 72.51 3.66
N ARG A 2 -7.47 71.31 3.57
CA ARG A 2 -6.98 70.58 2.38
C ARG A 2 -6.11 69.41 2.87
N SER A 3 -6.62 68.20 2.75
CA SER A 3 -5.84 66.95 2.80
C SER A 3 -5.92 66.32 1.40
N PRO A 4 -4.82 65.87 0.78
CA PRO A 4 -4.89 65.11 -0.45
C PRO A 4 -4.64 63.61 -0.24
N GLN A 5 -5.46 62.83 -0.96
CA GLN A 5 -5.12 61.57 -1.64
C GLN A 5 -4.86 60.33 -0.78
N GLY A 6 -5.96 59.61 -0.54
CA GLY A 6 -5.94 58.15 -0.41
C GLY A 6 -5.49 57.51 -1.73
N ARG A 7 -4.52 56.60 -1.63
CA ARG A 7 -4.14 55.67 -2.69
C ARG A 7 -4.73 54.32 -2.34
N ASP A 8 -5.88 54.01 -2.95
CA ASP A 8 -6.43 52.67 -2.99
C ASP A 8 -5.64 51.84 -4.00
N THR A 9 -4.65 51.10 -3.52
CA THR A 9 -4.00 50.02 -4.25
C THR A 9 -4.29 48.70 -3.57
N ALA A 10 -5.58 48.33 -3.50
CA ALA A 10 -6.01 47.02 -2.99
C ALA A 10 -6.99 46.38 -3.99
N GLY A 11 -6.56 46.24 -5.23
CA GLY A 11 -7.39 45.70 -6.31
C GLY A 11 -6.57 44.95 -7.35
N ARG A 12 -5.67 44.06 -6.94
CA ARG A 12 -4.93 43.15 -7.84
C ARG A 12 -4.22 42.03 -7.09
N ALA A 13 -4.95 41.19 -6.35
CA ALA A 13 -4.36 40.02 -5.69
C ALA A 13 -5.35 38.85 -5.45
N SER A 14 -6.34 38.63 -6.33
CA SER A 14 -7.30 37.53 -6.16
C SER A 14 -7.42 36.57 -7.35
N SER A 15 -6.37 36.43 -8.19
CA SER A 15 -6.40 35.46 -9.30
C SER A 15 -5.31 34.37 -9.29
N LEU A 16 -4.48 34.28 -8.25
CA LEU A 16 -3.35 33.32 -8.22
C LEU A 16 -3.63 32.00 -7.51
N TRP A 17 -4.87 31.72 -7.08
CA TRP A 17 -5.23 30.42 -6.48
C TRP A 17 -6.27 29.66 -7.28
N SER A 18 -6.30 29.84 -8.61
CA SER A 18 -6.81 28.77 -9.48
C SER A 18 -5.77 27.65 -9.50
N THR A 19 -5.56 27.01 -8.35
CA THR A 19 -4.88 25.72 -8.27
C THR A 19 -5.68 24.81 -9.18
N ARG A 20 -5.10 24.44 -10.35
CA ARG A 20 -5.64 23.44 -11.28
C ARG A 20 -6.39 22.40 -10.46
N ALA A 21 -7.72 22.40 -10.53
CA ALA A 21 -8.52 21.41 -9.84
C ALA A 21 -8.07 20.03 -10.35
N MET A 22 -7.21 19.36 -9.58
CA MET A 22 -6.72 18.03 -9.89
C MET A 22 -7.96 17.17 -10.12
N LYS A 23 -8.05 16.58 -11.31
CA LYS A 23 -9.21 15.79 -11.76
C LYS A 23 -9.15 14.44 -11.06
N PHE A 24 -9.26 14.42 -9.72
CA PHE A 24 -9.10 13.23 -8.87
C PHE A 24 -9.93 12.06 -9.39
N GLY A 25 -11.21 12.27 -9.74
CA GLY A 25 -12.04 11.21 -10.30
C GLY A 25 -11.49 10.61 -11.61
N LYS A 26 -10.82 11.41 -12.45
CA LYS A 26 -10.15 10.89 -13.67
C LYS A 26 -8.86 10.13 -13.31
N ILE A 27 -8.10 10.63 -12.34
CA ILE A 27 -6.88 9.97 -11.86
C ILE A 27 -7.25 8.62 -11.24
N LEU A 28 -8.23 8.58 -10.34
CA LEU A 28 -8.73 7.37 -9.71
C LEU A 28 -9.14 6.34 -10.77
N ARG A 29 -9.97 6.75 -11.72
CA ARG A 29 -10.42 5.86 -12.80
C ARG A 29 -9.26 5.36 -13.66
N SER A 30 -8.36 6.25 -14.09
CA SER A 30 -7.19 5.87 -14.89
C SER A 30 -6.26 4.91 -14.13
N THR A 31 -6.06 5.10 -12.83
CA THR A 31 -5.22 4.23 -12.01
C THR A 31 -5.83 2.85 -11.87
N VAL A 32 -7.13 2.77 -11.61
CA VAL A 32 -7.88 1.51 -11.53
C VAL A 32 -7.82 0.77 -12.88
N ASP A 33 -8.09 1.49 -13.98
CA ASP A 33 -8.09 0.91 -15.33
C ASP A 33 -6.71 0.38 -15.73
N ALA A 34 -5.63 1.00 -15.26
CA ALA A 34 -4.26 0.58 -15.58
C ALA A 34 -3.74 -0.55 -14.68
N ARG A 35 -4.12 -0.59 -13.40
CA ARG A 35 -3.51 -1.50 -12.40
C ARG A 35 -4.40 -2.67 -12.00
N MET A 36 -5.71 -2.46 -11.96
CA MET A 36 -6.70 -3.43 -11.45
C MET A 36 -8.01 -3.33 -12.24
N PRO A 37 -7.99 -3.45 -13.59
CA PRO A 37 -9.19 -3.31 -14.42
C PRO A 37 -10.30 -4.28 -14.02
N GLN A 38 -9.93 -5.47 -13.52
CA GLN A 38 -10.84 -6.51 -13.05
C GLN A 38 -11.57 -6.17 -11.75
N TRP A 39 -11.10 -5.18 -10.97
CA TRP A 39 -11.73 -4.77 -9.70
C TRP A 39 -12.49 -3.45 -9.79
N ARG A 40 -12.62 -2.93 -11.01
CA ARG A 40 -13.20 -1.61 -11.30
C ARG A 40 -14.62 -1.45 -10.73
N GLU A 41 -15.44 -2.49 -10.84
CA GLU A 41 -16.85 -2.44 -10.43
C GLU A 41 -17.01 -2.39 -8.90
N PHE A 42 -16.04 -2.92 -8.16
CA PHE A 42 -16.03 -2.91 -6.70
C PHE A 42 -15.49 -1.60 -6.12
N MET A 43 -14.94 -0.70 -6.94
CA MET A 43 -14.49 0.62 -6.46
C MET A 43 -15.67 1.50 -6.02
N VAL A 44 -15.39 2.39 -5.07
CA VAL A 44 -16.27 3.52 -4.72
C VAL A 44 -16.52 4.38 -5.95
N ASP A 45 -17.78 4.55 -6.36
CA ASP A 45 -18.12 5.35 -7.54
C ASP A 45 -18.08 6.86 -7.21
N TYR A 46 -16.87 7.41 -7.28
CA TYR A 46 -16.64 8.82 -7.04
C TYR A 46 -17.44 9.74 -7.99
N LYS A 47 -17.81 9.26 -9.19
CA LYS A 47 -18.56 10.06 -10.15
C LYS A 47 -20.03 10.12 -9.74
N ALA A 48 -20.64 8.99 -9.41
CA ALA A 48 -22.02 8.91 -8.93
C ALA A 48 -22.20 9.75 -7.66
N LEU A 49 -21.32 9.56 -6.67
CA LEU A 49 -21.33 10.34 -5.42
C LEU A 49 -21.20 11.85 -5.65
N LYS A 50 -20.35 12.26 -6.61
CA LYS A 50 -20.21 13.68 -6.96
C LYS A 50 -21.46 14.22 -7.65
N GLN A 51 -22.13 13.43 -8.49
CA GLN A 51 -23.37 13.83 -9.14
C GLN A 51 -24.48 14.02 -8.10
N GLU A 52 -24.63 13.07 -7.19
CA GLU A 52 -25.59 13.15 -6.09
C GLU A 52 -25.38 14.40 -5.24
N LEU A 53 -24.14 14.66 -4.81
CA LEU A 53 -23.80 15.85 -4.05
C LEU A 53 -24.16 17.15 -4.78
N ASN A 54 -23.98 17.21 -6.10
CA ASN A 54 -24.31 18.41 -6.87
C ASN A 54 -25.82 18.61 -7.01
N GLN A 55 -26.58 17.53 -7.22
CA GLN A 55 -28.04 17.59 -7.32
C GLN A 55 -28.64 18.09 -6.00
N ARG A 56 -28.14 17.58 -4.87
CA ARG A 56 -28.58 17.99 -3.54
C ARG A 56 -28.21 19.41 -3.18
N ALA A 57 -27.00 19.85 -3.52
CA ALA A 57 -26.60 21.23 -3.32
C ALA A 57 -27.46 22.23 -4.13
N ALA A 58 -28.13 21.78 -5.20
CA ALA A 58 -29.07 22.59 -5.95
C ALA A 58 -30.49 22.61 -5.35
N ASN A 59 -30.82 21.68 -4.44
CA ASN A 59 -32.11 21.64 -3.77
C ASN A 59 -32.09 22.53 -2.50
N SER A 60 -32.39 23.82 -2.67
CA SER A 60 -32.30 24.84 -1.62
C SER A 60 -33.28 24.69 -0.44
N GLY A 61 -34.21 23.75 -0.50
CA GLY A 61 -35.24 23.54 0.53
C GLY A 61 -34.98 22.36 1.49
N ALA A 62 -33.92 21.58 1.27
CA ALA A 62 -33.65 20.40 2.09
C ALA A 62 -32.99 20.77 3.43
N GLN A 63 -33.40 20.12 4.51
CA GLN A 63 -32.76 20.32 5.81
C GLN A 63 -31.34 19.72 5.81
N PRO A 64 -30.40 20.30 6.57
CA PRO A 64 -29.02 19.79 6.67
C PRO A 64 -28.94 18.31 7.09
N GLU A 65 -29.85 17.86 7.94
CA GLU A 65 -29.95 16.48 8.41
C GLU A 65 -30.35 15.52 7.28
N ASP A 66 -31.36 15.86 6.49
CA ASP A 66 -31.80 15.05 5.33
C ASP A 66 -30.70 14.96 4.26
N LEU A 67 -30.02 16.08 4.01
CA LEU A 67 -28.90 16.15 3.08
C LEU A 67 -27.77 15.21 3.50
N THR A 68 -27.47 15.19 4.80
CA THR A 68 -26.43 14.35 5.40
C THR A 68 -26.84 12.89 5.36
N ALA A 69 -28.01 12.54 5.93
CA ALA A 69 -28.50 11.17 6.05
C ALA A 69 -28.58 10.47 4.70
N ALA A 70 -29.12 11.13 3.68
CA ALA A 70 -29.25 10.49 2.39
C ALA A 70 -27.93 10.50 1.58
N PHE A 71 -26.93 11.33 1.93
CA PHE A 71 -25.59 11.25 1.32
C PHE A 71 -24.78 10.13 1.97
N THR A 72 -24.86 9.99 3.30
CA THR A 72 -24.23 8.89 4.04
C THR A 72 -24.83 7.56 3.60
N ALA A 73 -26.15 7.45 3.43
CA ALA A 73 -26.77 6.22 2.92
C ALA A 73 -26.19 5.74 1.57
N LEU A 74 -25.98 6.66 0.62
CA LEU A 74 -25.35 6.32 -0.67
C LEU A 74 -23.86 5.98 -0.51
N LEU A 75 -23.15 6.69 0.38
CA LEU A 75 -21.74 6.42 0.65
C LEU A 75 -21.56 5.05 1.33
N ASP A 76 -22.44 4.70 2.25
CA ASP A 76 -22.46 3.43 2.97
C ASP A 76 -22.65 2.27 2.00
N GLU A 77 -23.52 2.38 1.01
CA GLU A 77 -23.68 1.36 -0.04
C GLU A 77 -22.36 1.13 -0.80
N HIS A 78 -21.66 2.21 -1.16
CA HIS A 78 -20.37 2.10 -1.84
C HIS A 78 -19.25 1.55 -0.94
N VAL A 79 -19.25 1.92 0.35
CA VAL A 79 -18.28 1.42 1.33
C VAL A 79 -18.52 -0.05 1.65
N ALA A 80 -19.77 -0.46 1.85
CA ALA A 80 -20.18 -1.85 2.07
C ALA A 80 -19.74 -2.72 0.89
N LYS A 81 -20.07 -2.32 -0.35
CA LYS A 81 -19.62 -3.01 -1.56
C LYS A 81 -18.10 -3.19 -1.61
N ALA A 82 -17.34 -2.15 -1.25
CA ALA A 82 -15.88 -2.23 -1.26
C ALA A 82 -15.34 -3.15 -0.15
N ASN A 83 -15.99 -3.12 1.02
CA ASN A 83 -15.67 -4.00 2.14
C ASN A 83 -15.98 -5.46 1.81
N ASP A 84 -17.14 -5.76 1.22
CA ASP A 84 -17.53 -7.12 0.85
C ASP A 84 -16.55 -7.73 -0.15
N PHE A 85 -16.19 -6.96 -1.20
CA PHE A 85 -15.17 -7.39 -2.15
C PHE A 85 -13.81 -7.64 -1.47
N TYR A 86 -13.41 -6.79 -0.52
CA TYR A 86 -12.19 -7.01 0.24
C TYR A 86 -12.25 -8.30 1.06
N MET A 87 -13.37 -8.57 1.75
CA MET A 87 -13.55 -9.78 2.53
C MET A 87 -13.43 -11.03 1.66
N ASP A 88 -14.08 -11.05 0.49
CA ASP A 88 -13.96 -12.15 -0.47
C ASP A 88 -12.49 -12.41 -0.88
N ARG A 89 -11.71 -11.36 -1.10
CA ARG A 89 -10.29 -11.48 -1.48
C ARG A 89 -9.41 -11.92 -0.31
N ILE A 90 -9.75 -11.53 0.92
CA ILE A 90 -9.07 -12.01 2.12
C ILE A 90 -9.32 -13.50 2.31
N GLU A 91 -10.57 -13.95 2.19
CA GLU A 91 -10.91 -15.38 2.30
C GLU A 91 -10.18 -16.22 1.25
N GLU A 92 -10.17 -15.76 0.00
CA GLU A 92 -9.41 -16.39 -1.08
C GLU A 92 -7.91 -16.44 -0.75
N GLY A 93 -7.34 -15.34 -0.25
CA GLY A 93 -5.96 -15.26 0.19
C GLY A 93 -5.62 -16.26 1.31
N VAL A 94 -6.48 -16.38 2.33
CA VAL A 94 -6.33 -17.35 3.43
C VAL A 94 -6.30 -18.77 2.90
N ILE A 95 -7.27 -19.14 2.04
CA ILE A 95 -7.38 -20.50 1.50
C ILE A 95 -6.15 -20.85 0.67
N ILE A 96 -5.75 -19.97 -0.25
CA ILE A 96 -4.60 -20.19 -1.13
C ILE A 96 -3.31 -20.28 -0.32
N LEU A 97 -3.08 -19.34 0.60
CA LEU A 97 -1.85 -19.30 1.36
C LEU A 97 -1.74 -20.50 2.30
N HIS A 98 -2.83 -20.90 2.94
CA HIS A 98 -2.87 -22.12 3.76
C HIS A 98 -2.49 -23.36 2.94
N ALA A 99 -3.10 -23.53 1.76
CA ALA A 99 -2.77 -24.65 0.87
C ALA A 99 -1.29 -24.61 0.43
N LEU A 100 -0.74 -23.42 0.15
CA LEU A 100 0.67 -23.26 -0.22
C LEU A 100 1.60 -23.60 0.95
N SER A 101 1.28 -23.18 2.18
CA SER A 101 2.03 -23.54 3.39
C SER A 101 2.16 -25.07 3.53
N GLN A 102 1.07 -25.81 3.31
CA GLN A 102 1.12 -27.28 3.32
C GLN A 102 1.99 -27.87 2.21
N HIS A 103 2.10 -27.23 1.05
CA HIS A 103 3.02 -27.68 -0.01
C HIS A 103 4.48 -27.40 0.36
N VAL A 104 4.77 -26.24 0.95
CA VAL A 104 6.11 -25.89 1.45
C VAL A 104 6.55 -26.87 2.53
N GLU A 105 5.69 -27.18 3.50
CA GLU A 105 5.98 -28.16 4.56
C GLU A 105 6.29 -29.55 3.99
N ARG A 106 5.51 -30.01 3.01
CA ARG A 106 5.76 -31.30 2.34
C ARG A 106 7.08 -31.32 1.57
N LEU A 107 7.47 -30.21 0.95
CA LEU A 107 8.78 -30.07 0.29
C LEU A 107 9.92 -30.14 1.31
N LEU A 108 9.79 -29.45 2.45
CA LEU A 108 10.78 -29.47 3.53
C LEU A 108 10.93 -30.85 4.16
N ALA A 109 9.81 -31.56 4.34
CA ALA A 109 9.79 -32.92 4.87
C ALA A 109 10.29 -33.97 3.85
N GLY A 110 10.60 -33.58 2.61
CA GLY A 110 10.99 -34.50 1.53
C GLY A 110 9.87 -35.42 1.05
N THR A 111 8.62 -35.17 1.47
CA THR A 111 7.44 -35.96 1.06
C THR A 111 6.86 -35.51 -0.28
N LEU A 112 7.19 -34.28 -0.72
CA LEU A 112 6.93 -33.77 -2.06
C LEU A 112 8.23 -33.62 -2.84
N ARG A 113 8.23 -33.98 -4.13
CA ARG A 113 9.42 -33.90 -4.98
C ARG A 113 9.88 -32.46 -5.17
N ILE A 114 11.20 -32.25 -5.15
CA ILE A 114 11.82 -30.93 -5.27
C ILE A 114 11.51 -30.22 -6.60
N GLU A 115 11.14 -30.96 -7.65
CA GLU A 115 10.68 -30.40 -8.93
C GLU A 115 9.45 -29.48 -8.79
N HIS A 116 8.61 -29.70 -7.76
CA HIS A 116 7.46 -28.85 -7.47
C HIS A 116 7.83 -27.52 -6.79
N ARG A 117 9.09 -27.34 -6.35
CA ARG A 117 9.56 -26.12 -5.70
C ARG A 117 9.28 -24.88 -6.53
N THR A 118 9.68 -24.89 -7.80
CA THR A 118 9.52 -23.72 -8.69
C THR A 118 8.05 -23.38 -8.92
N ALA A 119 7.17 -24.37 -9.00
CA ALA A 119 5.73 -24.13 -9.11
C ALA A 119 5.19 -23.47 -7.84
N CYS A 120 5.58 -23.98 -6.67
CA CYS A 120 5.19 -23.42 -5.38
C CYS A 120 5.70 -21.97 -5.20
N GLN A 121 6.94 -21.68 -5.62
CA GLN A 121 7.50 -20.31 -5.62
C GLN A 121 6.67 -19.36 -6.50
N LYS A 122 6.31 -19.79 -7.72
CA LYS A 122 5.48 -18.97 -8.62
C LYS A 122 4.12 -18.68 -8.01
N SER A 123 3.48 -19.67 -7.38
CA SER A 123 2.20 -19.49 -6.70
C SER A 123 2.31 -18.55 -5.49
N LEU A 124 3.36 -18.64 -4.69
CA LEU A 124 3.64 -17.72 -3.58
C LEU A 124 3.81 -16.28 -4.05
N VAL A 125 4.60 -16.05 -5.11
CA VAL A 125 4.76 -14.71 -5.70
C VAL A 125 3.43 -14.20 -6.26
N SER A 126 2.64 -15.07 -6.89
CA SER A 126 1.33 -14.70 -7.43
C SER A 126 0.35 -14.27 -6.33
N VAL A 127 0.23 -15.03 -5.24
CA VAL A 127 -0.66 -14.66 -4.13
C VAL A 127 -0.15 -13.41 -3.42
N HIS A 128 1.16 -13.27 -3.20
CA HIS A 128 1.74 -12.07 -2.62
C HIS A 128 1.42 -10.82 -3.46
N PHE A 129 1.55 -10.91 -4.79
CA PHE A 129 1.18 -9.82 -5.68
C PHE A 129 -0.32 -9.47 -5.59
N GLN A 130 -1.21 -10.47 -5.51
CA GLN A 130 -2.65 -10.25 -5.33
C GLN A 130 -2.95 -9.51 -4.02
N LEU A 131 -2.26 -9.86 -2.92
CA LEU A 131 -2.40 -9.19 -1.63
C LEU A 131 -1.91 -7.74 -1.67
N LEU A 132 -0.77 -7.45 -2.31
CA LEU A 132 -0.30 -6.08 -2.50
C LEU A 132 -1.24 -5.26 -3.39
N LEU A 133 -1.81 -5.89 -4.42
CA LEU A 133 -2.81 -5.25 -5.25
C LEU A 133 -4.05 -4.89 -4.41
N LEU A 134 -4.48 -5.77 -3.50
CA LEU A 134 -5.57 -5.53 -2.55
C LEU A 134 -5.26 -4.39 -1.57
N GLN A 135 -4.02 -4.30 -1.11
CA GLN A 135 -3.56 -3.17 -0.29
C GLN A 135 -3.68 -1.83 -1.03
N HIS A 136 -3.31 -1.81 -2.32
CA HIS A 136 -3.53 -0.64 -3.16
C HIS A 136 -5.02 -0.32 -3.36
N TYR A 137 -5.86 -1.34 -3.49
CA TYR A 137 -7.30 -1.18 -3.60
C TYR A 137 -7.89 -0.49 -2.35
N VAL A 138 -7.50 -0.93 -1.14
CA VAL A 138 -7.91 -0.29 0.12
C VAL A 138 -7.51 1.20 0.12
N ALA A 139 -6.25 1.49 -0.18
CA ALA A 139 -5.72 2.86 -0.16
C ALA A 139 -6.45 3.80 -1.14
N LEU A 140 -6.78 3.31 -2.34
CA LEU A 140 -7.50 4.09 -3.35
C LEU A 140 -8.95 4.39 -2.92
N ASN A 141 -9.65 3.39 -2.38
CA ASN A 141 -11.03 3.56 -1.89
C ASN A 141 -11.08 4.47 -0.67
N PHE A 142 -10.19 4.31 0.31
CA PHE A 142 -10.08 5.23 1.45
C PHE A 142 -9.84 6.68 0.99
N THR A 143 -8.95 6.85 0.01
CA THR A 143 -8.71 8.17 -0.59
C THR A 143 -9.97 8.71 -1.26
N ALA A 144 -10.71 7.89 -2.00
CA ALA A 144 -11.95 8.30 -2.66
C ALA A 144 -13.00 8.78 -1.65
N VAL A 145 -13.22 8.02 -0.57
CA VAL A 145 -14.12 8.35 0.54
C VAL A 145 -13.70 9.67 1.21
N THR A 146 -12.44 9.80 1.59
CA THR A 146 -11.91 11.04 2.20
C THR A 146 -12.08 12.25 1.28
N LYS A 147 -11.86 12.08 -0.02
CA LYS A 147 -11.99 13.17 -1.02
C LYS A 147 -13.44 13.56 -1.28
N ILE A 148 -14.39 12.62 -1.21
CA ILE A 148 -15.80 12.95 -1.39
C ILE A 148 -16.37 13.62 -0.14
N LEU A 149 -16.01 13.15 1.06
CA LEU A 149 -16.37 13.79 2.33
C LEU A 149 -15.85 15.23 2.38
N LYS A 150 -14.57 15.44 2.03
CA LYS A 150 -14.01 16.81 1.90
C LYS A 150 -14.74 17.67 0.86
N LYS A 151 -15.33 17.06 -0.18
CA LYS A 151 -16.11 17.79 -1.17
C LYS A 151 -17.50 18.16 -0.61
N PHE A 152 -18.14 17.24 0.11
CA PHE A 152 -19.41 17.45 0.78
C PHE A 152 -19.32 18.64 1.75
N GLU A 153 -18.35 18.63 2.67
CA GLU A 153 -18.17 19.70 3.66
C GLU A 153 -17.93 21.06 2.99
N LYS A 154 -17.14 21.10 1.92
CA LYS A 154 -16.88 22.34 1.16
C LYS A 154 -18.08 22.89 0.40
N LYS A 155 -19.02 22.03 0.02
CA LYS A 155 -20.17 22.37 -0.81
C LYS A 155 -21.38 22.76 0.02
N LEU A 156 -21.61 22.04 1.11
CA LEU A 156 -22.80 22.20 1.96
C LEU A 156 -22.49 22.88 3.29
N TYR A 157 -21.21 23.08 3.64
CA TYR A 157 -20.76 23.68 4.90
C TYR A 157 -21.19 22.91 6.15
N ILE A 158 -21.55 21.62 6.00
CA ILE A 158 -21.92 20.70 7.08
C ILE A 158 -20.70 19.84 7.42
N PRO A 159 -20.26 19.78 8.70
CA PRO A 159 -19.19 18.90 9.12
C PRO A 159 -19.70 17.45 9.13
N LEU A 160 -18.96 16.54 8.50
CA LEU A 160 -19.35 15.11 8.40
C LEU A 160 -18.13 14.18 8.40
N ARG A 161 -17.01 14.65 7.84
CA ARG A 161 -15.86 13.79 7.55
C ARG A 161 -15.32 13.11 8.79
N ASN A 162 -15.17 13.83 9.90
CA ASN A 162 -14.52 13.27 11.08
C ASN A 162 -15.37 12.16 11.71
N GLU A 163 -16.67 12.40 11.84
CA GLU A 163 -17.63 11.43 12.36
C GLU A 163 -17.71 10.20 11.47
N TYR A 164 -17.84 10.40 10.16
CA TYR A 164 -17.92 9.30 9.21
C TYR A 164 -16.63 8.47 9.16
N ILE A 165 -15.45 9.11 9.16
CA ILE A 165 -14.17 8.40 9.17
C ILE A 165 -13.98 7.58 10.45
N ALA A 166 -14.39 8.13 11.60
CA ALA A 166 -14.35 7.42 12.87
C ALA A 166 -15.27 6.18 12.88
N ALA A 167 -16.40 6.23 12.18
CA ALA A 167 -17.29 5.08 12.05
C ALA A 167 -16.70 3.98 11.14
N ILE A 168 -16.11 4.35 10.00
CA ILE A 168 -15.64 3.34 9.03
C ILE A 168 -14.30 2.72 9.40
N ILE A 169 -13.43 3.38 10.17
CA ILE A 169 -12.08 2.87 10.45
C ILE A 169 -12.09 1.53 11.21
N GLU A 170 -13.17 1.22 11.92
CA GLU A 170 -13.35 -0.07 12.61
C GLU A 170 -13.72 -1.22 11.68
N LEU A 171 -14.07 -0.94 10.42
CA LEU A 171 -14.36 -2.01 9.47
C LEU A 171 -13.10 -2.80 9.13
N PRO A 172 -13.19 -4.14 8.93
CA PRO A 172 -12.06 -4.99 8.56
C PRO A 172 -11.29 -4.47 7.33
N PHE A 173 -12.03 -3.91 6.37
CA PHE A 173 -11.51 -3.26 5.17
C PHE A 173 -10.51 -2.13 5.45
N TYR A 174 -10.71 -1.37 6.53
CA TYR A 174 -9.84 -0.26 6.87
C TYR A 174 -8.79 -0.61 7.92
N ARG A 175 -9.06 -1.57 8.83
CA ARG A 175 -8.06 -2.07 9.79
C ARG A 175 -6.90 -2.82 9.11
N CYS A 176 -7.18 -3.55 8.02
CA CYS A 176 -6.19 -4.29 7.23
C CYS A 176 -5.35 -5.33 8.01
N GLU A 177 -5.79 -5.76 9.19
CA GLU A 177 -5.01 -6.69 10.05
C GLU A 177 -4.76 -8.02 9.33
N ALA A 178 -5.82 -8.69 8.88
CA ALA A 178 -5.72 -9.95 8.13
C ALA A 178 -4.90 -9.82 6.84
N LEU A 179 -5.00 -8.67 6.14
CA LEU A 179 -4.20 -8.43 4.95
C LEU A 179 -2.71 -8.37 5.27
N GLY A 180 -2.35 -7.64 6.33
CA GLY A 180 -0.96 -7.54 6.80
C GLY A 180 -0.38 -8.92 7.16
N GLU A 181 -1.13 -9.70 7.93
CA GLU A 181 -0.74 -11.06 8.32
C GLU A 181 -0.51 -11.97 7.10
N LEU A 182 -1.39 -11.93 6.11
CA LEU A 182 -1.25 -12.71 4.88
C LEU A 182 -0.01 -12.29 4.06
N VAL A 183 0.27 -10.99 3.98
CA VAL A 183 1.45 -10.48 3.28
C VAL A 183 2.72 -10.99 3.97
N GLU A 184 2.82 -10.82 5.29
CA GLU A 184 3.98 -11.29 6.07
C GLU A 184 4.18 -12.80 5.97
N GLU A 185 3.10 -13.58 6.07
CA GLU A 185 3.15 -15.04 5.97
C GLU A 185 3.58 -15.48 4.56
N SER A 186 3.11 -14.81 3.51
CA SER A 186 3.54 -15.13 2.14
C SER A 186 5.04 -14.88 1.92
N GLU A 187 5.59 -13.81 2.48
CA GLU A 187 7.03 -13.53 2.45
C GLU A 187 7.84 -14.53 3.27
N ARG A 188 7.29 -14.95 4.42
CA ARG A 188 7.92 -15.96 5.28
C ARG A 188 8.02 -17.31 4.56
N GLN A 189 6.92 -17.77 3.97
CA GLN A 189 6.87 -19.03 3.21
C GLN A 189 7.84 -18.99 2.02
N PHE A 190 7.93 -17.86 1.32
CA PHE A 190 8.87 -17.68 0.22
C PHE A 190 10.34 -17.81 0.68
N ARG A 191 10.72 -17.11 1.76
CA ARG A 191 12.08 -17.19 2.34
C ARG A 191 12.46 -18.60 2.77
N VAL A 192 11.54 -19.32 3.40
CA VAL A 192 11.74 -20.73 3.79
C VAL A 192 12.02 -21.61 2.56
N LEU A 193 11.26 -21.41 1.49
CA LEU A 193 11.42 -22.16 0.24
C LEU A 193 12.70 -21.79 -0.53
N GLU A 194 13.19 -20.56 -0.39
CA GLU A 194 14.49 -20.15 -0.92
C GLU A 194 15.65 -20.87 -0.23
N GLY A 195 15.62 -21.01 1.09
CA GLY A 195 16.64 -21.69 1.89
C GLY A 195 16.91 -23.15 1.49
N LEU A 196 15.92 -23.84 0.92
CA LEU A 196 16.08 -25.20 0.37
C LEU A 196 17.05 -25.28 -0.83
N GLY A 197 17.27 -24.18 -1.55
CA GLY A 197 18.18 -24.12 -2.70
C GLY A 197 19.63 -23.75 -2.35
N SER A 198 19.89 -23.40 -1.09
CA SER A 198 21.18 -22.86 -0.61
C SER A 198 22.05 -23.94 0.05
N THR A 199 22.03 -25.18 -0.47
CA THR A 199 23.00 -26.18 -0.01
C THR A 199 24.37 -25.85 -0.63
N PRO A 200 25.41 -25.59 0.18
CA PRO A 200 26.75 -25.42 -0.37
C PRO A 200 27.14 -26.71 -1.13
N PRO A 201 27.81 -26.61 -2.29
CA PRO A 201 28.27 -27.78 -3.01
C PRO A 201 29.13 -28.64 -2.06
N PRO A 202 29.02 -29.99 -2.11
CA PRO A 202 29.88 -30.85 -1.31
C PRO A 202 31.35 -30.47 -1.58
N PRO A 203 32.21 -30.43 -0.55
CA PRO A 203 33.62 -30.12 -0.77
C PRO A 203 34.16 -31.08 -1.82
N LEU A 204 34.66 -30.52 -2.92
CA LEU A 204 35.24 -31.30 -4.01
C LEU A 204 36.32 -32.22 -3.42
N PRO A 205 36.34 -33.52 -3.77
CA PRO A 205 37.40 -34.40 -3.31
C PRO A 205 38.76 -33.84 -3.76
N PRO A 206 39.81 -33.95 -2.93
CA PRO A 206 41.12 -33.45 -3.28
C PRO A 206 41.58 -34.10 -4.59
N LEU A 207 41.93 -33.27 -5.58
CA LEU A 207 42.48 -33.71 -6.85
C LEU A 207 43.76 -34.53 -6.58
N PRO A 208 43.84 -35.79 -7.05
CA PRO A 208 45.05 -36.59 -6.90
C PRO A 208 46.10 -36.03 -7.86
N GLY A 209 47.06 -35.25 -7.35
CA GLY A 209 48.14 -34.68 -8.16
C GLY A 209 48.85 -33.45 -7.60
N ALA A 210 48.42 -32.87 -6.47
CA ALA A 210 49.19 -31.82 -5.81
C ALA A 210 50.40 -32.41 -5.08
N LEU A 211 51.44 -32.75 -5.85
CA LEU A 211 52.77 -33.00 -5.34
C LEU A 211 53.25 -31.77 -4.56
N GLN A 212 53.83 -32.06 -3.40
CA GLN A 212 54.42 -31.15 -2.43
C GLN A 212 55.13 -29.94 -3.07
N ALA A 213 54.62 -28.74 -2.81
CA ALA A 213 55.40 -27.52 -2.88
C ALA A 213 55.73 -27.07 -1.46
N SER A 214 56.97 -27.38 -1.10
CA SER A 214 57.77 -26.94 0.02
C SER A 214 57.46 -25.53 0.56
N SER A 215 57.42 -25.45 1.89
CA SER A 215 57.66 -24.29 2.76
C SER A 215 58.29 -23.06 2.11
N ALA A 216 57.50 -22.01 1.86
CA ALA A 216 57.99 -20.65 1.61
C ALA A 216 57.01 -19.51 1.94
N ASP A 217 55.70 -19.74 2.16
CA ASP A 217 54.72 -18.64 2.30
C ASP A 217 54.28 -18.27 3.74
N SER A 218 54.98 -18.77 4.77
CA SER A 218 54.68 -18.41 6.16
C SER A 218 55.17 -17.01 6.59
N GLN A 219 55.71 -16.18 5.69
CA GLN A 219 56.27 -14.86 6.06
C GLN A 219 55.52 -13.64 5.51
N LEU A 220 54.45 -13.79 4.72
CA LEU A 220 53.64 -12.64 4.24
C LEU A 220 52.33 -12.42 5.02
N ALA A 221 51.90 -13.37 5.87
CA ALA A 221 50.67 -13.25 6.65
C ALA A 221 50.82 -12.46 7.98
N ALA A 222 52.06 -12.18 8.43
CA ALA A 222 52.32 -11.54 9.73
C ALA A 222 52.35 -10.00 9.70
N ALA A 223 52.23 -9.35 8.53
CA ALA A 223 52.37 -7.89 8.40
C ALA A 223 51.05 -7.11 8.24
N ALA A 224 49.88 -7.76 8.20
CA ALA A 224 48.60 -7.08 7.98
C ALA A 224 47.70 -6.96 9.23
N GLN A 225 48.16 -7.39 10.41
CA GLN A 225 47.37 -7.35 11.67
C GLN A 225 47.61 -6.11 12.54
N GLN A 226 48.03 -4.99 11.96
CA GLN A 226 48.11 -3.71 12.68
C GLN A 226 47.51 -2.57 11.85
N GLN A 227 46.17 -2.49 11.80
CA GLN A 227 45.48 -1.21 11.60
C GLN A 227 44.31 -1.08 12.60
N PRO A 228 44.21 0.06 13.32
CA PRO A 228 43.19 0.30 14.33
C PRO A 228 41.81 0.60 13.72
N PRO A 229 40.71 0.40 14.48
CA PRO A 229 39.34 0.57 13.98
C PRO A 229 38.98 2.03 13.68
N PRO A 230 38.09 2.31 12.71
CA PRO A 230 37.61 3.65 12.42
C PRO A 230 36.66 4.18 13.52
N PRO A 231 36.73 5.48 13.87
CA PRO A 231 35.90 6.09 14.91
C PRO A 231 34.44 6.36 14.48
N PRO A 232 33.50 6.48 15.44
CA PRO A 232 32.08 6.73 15.17
C PRO A 232 31.81 8.16 14.67
N ALA A 233 30.90 8.29 13.72
CA ALA A 233 30.45 9.58 13.18
C ALA A 233 29.58 10.34 14.21
N HIS A 234 30.03 11.52 14.62
CA HIS A 234 29.33 12.43 15.50
C HIS A 234 28.18 13.17 14.77
N GLN A 235 27.02 13.18 15.42
CA GLN A 235 25.90 14.11 15.17
C GLN A 235 26.42 15.56 15.06
N HIS A 236 26.07 16.24 13.98
CA HIS A 236 26.14 17.70 13.91
C HIS A 236 24.74 18.29 14.04
N GLN A 237 24.53 18.89 15.20
CA GLN A 237 23.49 19.82 15.55
C GLN A 237 23.78 21.14 14.80
N HIS A 238 22.87 21.60 13.94
CA HIS A 238 22.90 22.95 13.40
C HIS A 238 21.81 23.77 14.09
N GLN A 239 22.26 24.70 14.94
CA GLN A 239 21.53 25.91 15.29
C GLN A 239 22.22 27.07 14.57
N HIS A 240 21.46 27.75 13.71
CA HIS A 240 21.41 29.21 13.61
C HIS A 240 20.09 29.60 12.95
#